data_AF-W1YE97-F1
#
_entry.id   AF-W1YE97-F1
#
_cell.length_a   1.000
_cell.length_b   1.000
_cell.length_c   1.000
_cell.angle_alpha   90.00
_cell.angle_beta   90.00
_cell.angle_gamma   90.00
#
_symmetry.space_group_name_H-M   'P 1'
#
loop_
_entity.id
_entity.type
_entity.pdbx_description
1 polymer ?
#
loop_
_entity_poly.entity_id
_entity_poly.type
_entity_poly.pdbx_seq_one_letter_code
_entity_poly.pdbx_strand_id
1 'polypeptide(L)'
;DQPIRKADDFSRRIARNIQVMLQTEFELRQPVDPVGGSWYVETLAAELCEKIWAEFQTIEAKGGIIAALKEGYPQAQVKAVLDERFKNLAFRK
;
A
#
# COMPACT_ATOMS: atom_id res chain seq x y z
N ASP A 1 -4.69 15.82 -11.22
CA ASP A 1 -5.52 16.91 -10.68
C ASP A 1 -6.22 16.58 -9.36
N GLN A 2 -6.31 15.29 -8.99
CA GLN A 2 -6.96 14.79 -7.76
C GLN A 2 -6.73 15.57 -6.45
N PRO A 3 -5.51 16.06 -6.11
CA PRO A 3 -5.32 16.81 -4.85
C PRO A 3 -5.97 18.19 -4.84
N ILE A 4 -6.34 18.74 -6.01
CA ILE A 4 -6.79 20.13 -6.18
C ILE A 4 -8.28 20.17 -6.51
N ARG A 5 -8.78 19.22 -7.31
CA ARG A 5 -10.19 19.18 -7.76
C ARG A 5 -10.64 17.78 -8.15
N LYS A 6 -11.96 17.63 -8.32
CA LYS A 6 -12.53 16.41 -8.92
C LYS A 6 -12.05 16.24 -10.36
N ALA A 7 -11.83 14.98 -10.73
CA ALA A 7 -11.30 14.60 -12.03
C ALA A 7 -12.27 14.97 -13.17
N ASP A 8 -11.74 15.68 -14.16
CA ASP A 8 -12.39 15.95 -15.45
C ASP A 8 -12.20 14.80 -16.46
N ASP A 9 -12.87 14.91 -17.59
CA ASP A 9 -12.82 13.89 -18.65
C ASP A 9 -11.39 13.69 -19.17
N PHE A 10 -10.58 14.75 -19.22
CA PHE A 10 -9.19 14.67 -19.65
C PHE A 10 -8.35 13.82 -18.69
N SER A 11 -8.42 14.12 -17.40
CA SER A 11 -7.66 13.40 -16.36
C SER A 11 -8.14 11.95 -16.22
N ARG A 12 -9.45 11.70 -16.34
CA ARG A 12 -10.02 10.35 -16.37
C ARG A 12 -9.54 9.55 -17.57
N ARG A 13 -9.47 10.18 -18.75
CA ARG A 13 -8.96 9.54 -19.97
C ARG A 13 -7.51 9.11 -19.80
N ILE A 14 -6.66 9.97 -19.22
CA ILE A 14 -5.25 9.62 -18.93
C ILE A 14 -5.19 8.43 -17.96
N ALA A 15 -5.90 8.48 -16.84
CA ALA A 15 -5.90 7.42 -15.84
C ALA A 15 -6.35 6.07 -16.43
N ARG A 16 -7.37 6.06 -17.29
CA ARG A 16 -7.82 4.86 -18.00
C ARG A 16 -6.78 4.36 -19.00
N ASN A 17 -6.22 5.26 -19.81
CA ASN A 17 -5.32 4.88 -20.89
C ASN A 17 -4.01 4.25 -20.36
N ILE A 18 -3.52 4.66 -19.18
CA ILE A 18 -2.38 3.99 -18.53
C ILE A 18 -2.66 2.50 -18.36
N GLN A 19 -3.85 2.13 -17.85
CA GLN A 19 -4.22 0.72 -17.68
C GLN A 19 -4.32 -0.01 -19.02
N VAL A 20 -4.82 0.65 -20.07
CA VAL A 20 -4.87 0.07 -21.42
C VAL A 20 -3.46 -0.18 -21.96
N MET A 21 -2.57 0.81 -21.89
CA MET A 21 -1.17 0.69 -22.34
C MET A 21 -0.43 -0.44 -21.61
N LEU A 22 -0.52 -0.51 -20.27
CA LEU A 22 0.06 -1.59 -19.46
C LEU A 22 -0.36 -2.97 -19.96
N GLN A 23 -1.60 -3.09 -20.41
CA GLN A 23 -2.17 -4.35 -20.84
C GLN A 23 -1.90 -4.69 -22.32
N THR A 24 -1.92 -3.69 -23.22
CA THR A 24 -1.88 -3.92 -24.68
C THR A 24 -0.53 -3.62 -25.32
N GLU A 25 0.24 -2.70 -24.76
CA GLU A 25 1.54 -2.29 -25.32
C GLU A 25 2.70 -2.87 -24.52
N PHE A 26 2.58 -2.91 -23.19
CA PHE A 26 3.58 -3.53 -22.31
C PHE A 26 3.32 -5.02 -22.03
N GLU A 27 2.23 -5.57 -22.58
CA GLU A 27 1.85 -6.99 -22.50
C GLU A 27 1.81 -7.60 -21.09
N LEU A 28 1.60 -6.80 -20.04
CA LEU A 28 1.62 -7.25 -18.63
C LEU A 28 0.47 -8.19 -18.24
N ARG A 29 -0.34 -8.65 -19.19
CA ARG A 29 -1.34 -9.70 -18.95
C ARG A 29 -0.73 -11.09 -18.85
N GLN A 30 0.48 -11.28 -19.40
CA GLN A 30 1.14 -12.58 -19.46
C GLN A 30 2.67 -12.41 -19.44
N PRO A 31 3.42 -13.33 -18.80
CA PRO A 31 2.96 -14.52 -18.08
C PRO A 31 2.27 -14.19 -16.75
N VAL A 32 1.55 -15.16 -16.19
CA VAL A 32 1.00 -15.05 -14.82
C VAL A 32 2.16 -15.01 -13.84
N ASP A 33 2.13 -14.04 -12.93
CA ASP A 33 3.14 -13.81 -11.91
C ASP A 33 4.60 -13.78 -12.44
N PRO A 34 4.96 -12.76 -13.23
CA PRO A 34 6.29 -12.67 -13.83
C PRO A 34 7.43 -12.48 -12.81
N VAL A 35 7.09 -12.10 -11.57
CA VAL A 35 8.06 -11.89 -10.49
C VAL A 35 8.22 -13.11 -9.58
N GLY A 36 7.38 -14.14 -9.77
CA GLY A 36 7.44 -15.39 -9.02
C GLY A 36 8.81 -16.05 -9.13
N GLY A 37 9.36 -16.50 -8.00
CA GLY A 37 10.71 -17.06 -7.91
C GLY A 37 11.84 -16.04 -7.91
N SER A 38 11.55 -14.74 -7.99
CA SER A 38 12.55 -13.69 -7.75
C SER A 38 13.01 -13.74 -6.30
N TRP A 39 14.28 -14.06 -6.07
CA TRP A 39 14.85 -14.12 -4.71
C TRP A 39 14.54 -12.86 -3.89
N TYR A 40 14.58 -11.67 -4.51
CA TYR A 40 14.30 -10.41 -3.82
C TYR A 40 12.82 -10.23 -3.49
N VAL A 41 11.93 -10.43 -4.47
CA VAL A 41 10.48 -10.18 -4.27
C VAL A 41 9.89 -11.23 -3.33
N GLU A 42 10.31 -12.49 -3.46
CA GLU A 42 9.88 -13.58 -2.58
C GLU A 42 10.31 -13.35 -1.13
N THR A 43 11.56 -12.92 -0.92
CA THR A 43 12.07 -12.61 0.43
C THR A 43 11.28 -11.46 1.05
N LEU A 44 11.05 -10.38 0.29
CA LEU A 44 10.24 -9.25 0.77
C LEU A 44 8.79 -9.65 1.06
N ALA A 45 8.20 -10.51 0.24
CA ALA A 45 6.84 -11.00 0.47
C ALA A 45 6.77 -11.83 1.75
N ALA A 46 7.74 -12.71 1.99
CA ALA A 46 7.83 -13.49 3.22
C ALA A 46 7.97 -12.59 4.46
N GLU A 47 8.90 -11.64 4.44
CA GLU A 47 9.09 -10.68 5.54
C GLU A 47 7.83 -9.85 5.83
N LEU A 48 7.11 -9.44 4.77
CA LEU A 48 5.85 -8.70 4.90
C LEU A 48 4.78 -9.57 5.57
N CYS A 49 4.63 -10.82 5.14
CA CYS A 49 3.69 -11.77 5.74
C CYS A 49 3.98 -12.03 7.21
N GLU A 50 5.25 -12.22 7.60
CA GLU A 50 5.64 -12.43 9.00
C GLU A 50 5.27 -11.22 9.88
N LYS A 51 5.56 -10.01 9.41
CA LYS A 51 5.25 -8.77 10.14
C LYS A 51 3.75 -8.55 10.27
N ILE A 52 2.98 -8.78 9.21
CA ILE A 52 1.51 -8.69 9.24
C ILE A 52 0.93 -9.71 10.22
N TRP A 53 1.45 -10.94 10.22
CA TRP A 53 0.98 -11.99 11.12
C TRP A 53 1.22 -11.64 12.59
N ALA A 54 2.39 -11.13 12.94
CA ALA A 54 2.68 -10.65 14.28
C ALA A 54 1.75 -9.50 14.72
N GLU A 55 1.42 -8.58 13.80
CA GLU A 55 0.47 -7.50 14.07
C GLU A 55 -0.95 -8.04 14.32
N PHE A 56 -1.39 -9.04 13.54
CA PHE A 56 -2.68 -9.70 13.79
C PHE A 56 -2.74 -10.37 15.15
N GLN A 57 -1.69 -11.07 15.56
CA GLN A 57 -1.63 -11.65 16.91
C GLN A 57 -1.74 -10.59 18.01
N THR A 58 -1.14 -9.43 17.79
CA THR A 58 -1.23 -8.29 18.73
C THR A 58 -2.66 -7.75 18.80
N ILE A 59 -3.35 -7.63 17.66
CA ILE A 59 -4.75 -7.19 17.60
C ILE A 59 -5.68 -8.22 18.29
N GLU A 60 -5.46 -9.51 18.05
CA GLU A 60 -6.24 -10.57 18.70
C GLU A 60 -6.03 -10.58 20.22
N ALA A 61 -4.79 -10.41 20.69
CA ALA A 61 -4.49 -10.28 22.12
C ALA A 61 -5.16 -9.07 22.78
N LYS A 62 -5.46 -8.02 22.02
CA LYS A 62 -6.22 -6.84 22.46
C LYS A 62 -7.73 -7.04 22.50
N GLY A 63 -8.23 -8.26 22.21
CA GLY A 63 -9.65 -8.57 22.15
C GLY A 63 -10.26 -8.34 20.76
N GLY A 64 -9.43 -8.38 19.72
CA GLY A 64 -9.84 -8.29 18.32
C GLY A 64 -9.92 -6.86 17.78
N ILE A 65 -10.16 -6.74 16.47
CA ILE A 65 -10.06 -5.46 15.74
C ILE A 65 -11.03 -4.38 16.25
N ILE A 66 -12.24 -4.75 16.67
CA ILE A 66 -13.24 -3.78 17.17
C ILE A 66 -12.75 -3.15 18.48
N ALA A 67 -12.18 -3.94 19.39
CA ALA A 67 -11.63 -3.45 20.65
C ALA A 67 -10.41 -2.56 20.39
N ALA A 68 -9.48 -3.02 19.55
CA ALA A 68 -8.30 -2.25 19.16
C ALA A 68 -8.65 -0.90 18.49
N LEU A 69 -9.69 -0.86 17.65
CA LEU A 69 -10.17 0.38 17.03
C LEU A 69 -10.78 1.36 18.04
N LYS A 70 -11.50 0.85 19.05
CA LYS A 70 -12.05 1.68 20.14
C LYS A 70 -10.95 2.23 21.04
N GLU A 71 -9.89 1.45 21.27
CA GLU A 71 -8.67 1.88 21.97
C GLU A 71 -7.86 2.89 21.14
N GLY A 72 -8.12 3.01 19.83
CA GLY A 72 -7.43 3.92 18.93
C GLY A 72 -6.05 3.39 18.46
N TYR A 73 -5.80 2.09 18.62
CA TYR A 73 -4.49 1.49 18.40
C TYR A 73 -3.99 1.62 16.94
N PRO A 74 -4.74 1.18 15.90
CA PRO A 74 -4.30 1.36 14.52
C PRO A 74 -4.15 2.84 14.12
N GLN A 75 -5.03 3.70 14.63
CA GLN A 75 -5.01 5.14 14.34
C GLN A 75 -3.73 5.80 14.88
N ALA A 76 -3.30 5.42 16.08
CA ALA A 76 -2.07 5.92 16.68
C ALA A 76 -0.83 5.50 15.86
N GLN A 77 -0.77 4.24 15.42
CA GLN A 77 0.33 3.76 14.59
C GLN A 77 0.40 4.48 13.24
N VAL A 78 -0.73 4.60 12.53
CA VAL A 78 -0.79 5.30 11.23
C VAL A 78 -0.37 6.76 11.37
N LYS A 79 -0.79 7.43 12.45
CA LYS A 79 -0.39 8.80 12.73
C LYS A 79 1.11 8.93 12.96
N ALA A 80 1.71 8.02 13.74
CA ALA A 80 3.16 8.02 13.99
C ALA A 80 3.96 7.89 12.67
N VAL A 81 3.55 6.98 11.79
CA VAL A 81 4.18 6.81 10.46
C VAL A 81 4.00 8.06 9.60
N LEU A 82 2.82 8.69 9.62
CA LEU A 82 2.57 9.93 8.89
C LEU A 82 3.46 11.08 9.39
N ASP A 83 3.56 11.25 10.70
CA ASP A 83 4.39 12.28 11.33
C ASP A 83 5.87 12.09 10.99
N GLU A 84 6.35 10.84 10.96
CA GLU A 84 7.71 10.50 10.52
C GLU A 84 7.93 10.83 9.03
N ARG A 85 6.98 10.47 8.15
CA ARG A 85 7.06 10.80 6.72
C ARG A 85 7.13 12.31 6.49
N PHE A 86 6.34 13.11 7.22
CA PHE A 86 6.42 14.57 7.13
C PHE A 86 7.75 15.13 7.63
N LYS A 87 8.32 14.56 8.69
CA LYS A 87 9.68 14.93 9.14
C LYS A 87 10.72 14.63 8.05
N ASN A 88 10.69 13.44 7.45
CA ASN A 88 11.64 13.06 6.41
C ASN A 88 11.51 13.94 5.16
N LEU A 89 10.28 14.29 4.76
CA LEU A 89 10.03 15.24 3.67
C LEU A 89 10.60 16.64 3.97
N ALA A 90 10.44 17.14 5.20
CA ALA A 90 10.95 18.45 5.60
C ALA A 90 12.49 18.51 5.60
N PHE A 91 13.15 17.42 6.00
CA PHE A 91 14.62 17.35 6.07
C PHE A 91 15.27 16.72 4.82
N ARG A 92 14.48 16.36 3.79
CA ARG A 92 14.93 15.61 2.58
C ARG A 92 15.85 14.44 2.92
N LYS A 93 15.45 13.63 3.89
CA LYS A 93 16.06 12.34 4.18
C LYS A 93 15.26 11.21 3.54
#